data_AF-A0A3N5GD94-F1
#
_entry.id   AF-A0A3N5GD94-F1
#
_cell.length_a   1.000
_cell.length_b   1.000
_cell.length_c   1.000
_cell.angle_alpha   90.00
_cell.angle_beta   90.00
_cell.angle_gamma   90.00
#
_symmetry.space_group_name_H-M   'P 1'
#
loop_
_entity.id
_entity.type
_entity.pdbx_description
1 polymer ?
#
loop_
_entity_poly.entity_id
_entity_poly.type
_entity_poly.pdbx_seq_one_letter_code
_entity_poly.pdbx_strand_id
1 'polypeptide(L)'
;MHVLPRHAVITFRNGRWAKLRVRGLVRNASLASRLASAGIEASQIRLDTGAVRVSLTPEQDEAYWIDRLSKTVEAHLGESPAPRGLAASRRPPDPAPRTRAPAYSRTPRPSPPVTAAAGPASEATHSAAIDRLLADLGGDRPVDVERGLTAADAQARLARDGPNEIRDITGRSTAKILLGQFTSVPVALLGASGGLALATRAFADAGAIGAVLAANATLGFVTERRAEETVSSLRKLGPR
;
A
#
# COMPACT_ATOMS: atom_id res chain seq x y z
N MET A 1 -7.13 -16.59 -35.00
CA MET A 1 -7.77 -15.76 -33.95
C MET A 1 -6.90 -15.83 -32.70
N HIS A 2 -6.04 -14.84 -32.46
CA HIS A 2 -5.25 -14.76 -31.22
C HIS A 2 -6.13 -14.21 -30.10
N VAL A 3 -6.40 -15.03 -29.09
CA VAL A 3 -7.02 -14.57 -27.85
C VAL A 3 -5.95 -13.81 -27.08
N LEU A 4 -5.99 -12.48 -27.12
CA LEU A 4 -5.05 -11.63 -26.38
C LEU A 4 -5.14 -11.95 -24.88
N PRO A 5 -4.01 -12.12 -24.17
CA PRO A 5 -4.00 -12.26 -22.73
C PRO A 5 -4.69 -11.04 -22.09
N ARG A 6 -5.74 -11.28 -21.30
CA ARG A 6 -6.46 -10.19 -20.61
C ARG A 6 -5.57 -9.62 -19.51
N HIS A 7 -4.86 -8.54 -19.81
CA HIS A 7 -4.00 -7.82 -18.87
C HIS A 7 -4.78 -6.82 -18.00
N ALA A 8 -6.08 -6.65 -18.25
CA ALA A 8 -7.01 -5.86 -17.44
C ALA A 8 -8.25 -6.68 -17.06
N VAL A 9 -8.67 -6.60 -15.79
CA VAL A 9 -9.87 -7.28 -15.26
C VAL A 9 -10.79 -6.29 -14.58
N ILE A 10 -12.08 -6.32 -14.91
CA ILE A 10 -13.09 -5.46 -14.27
C ILE A 10 -13.30 -5.96 -12.83
N THR A 11 -13.13 -5.07 -11.86
CA THR A 11 -13.33 -5.37 -10.43
C THR A 11 -14.65 -4.80 -9.92
N PHE A 12 -15.12 -3.71 -10.52
CA PHE A 12 -16.40 -3.09 -10.15
C PHE A 12 -16.93 -2.30 -11.35
N ARG A 13 -18.25 -2.28 -11.52
CA ARG A 13 -18.91 -1.46 -12.54
C ARG A 13 -20.14 -0.77 -11.97
N ASN A 14 -20.44 0.39 -12.51
CA ASN A 14 -21.78 0.96 -12.51
C ASN A 14 -22.13 1.46 -13.91
N GLY A 15 -23.38 1.84 -14.17
CA GLY A 15 -23.83 2.27 -15.50
C GLY A 15 -23.16 3.54 -16.07
N ARG A 16 -22.16 4.13 -15.39
CA ARG A 16 -21.45 5.35 -15.82
C ARG A 16 -19.93 5.19 -15.85
N TRP A 17 -19.37 4.26 -15.09
CA TRP A 17 -17.93 4.01 -15.01
C TRP A 17 -17.60 2.59 -14.56
N ALA A 18 -16.41 2.12 -14.94
CA ALA A 18 -15.84 0.84 -14.51
C ALA A 18 -14.51 1.05 -13.80
N LYS A 19 -14.23 0.20 -12.81
CA LYS A 19 -12.91 0.07 -12.17
C LYS A 19 -12.27 -1.22 -12.67
N LEU A 20 -11.13 -1.07 -13.32
CA LEU A 20 -10.33 -2.15 -13.86
C LEU A 20 -9.04 -2.31 -13.04
N ARG A 21 -8.62 -3.55 -12.81
CA ARG A 21 -7.29 -3.87 -12.31
C ARG A 21 -6.39 -4.20 -13.48
N VAL A 22 -5.30 -3.46 -13.61
CA VAL A 22 -4.32 -3.64 -14.68
C VAL A 22 -3.11 -4.38 -14.12
N ARG A 23 -2.77 -5.52 -14.72
CA ARG A 23 -1.64 -6.35 -14.31
C ARG A 23 -0.33 -5.61 -14.59
N GLY A 24 0.55 -5.53 -13.59
CA GLY A 24 1.87 -4.88 -13.72
C GLY A 24 1.88 -3.38 -13.42
N LEU A 25 0.74 -2.77 -13.07
CA LEU A 25 0.64 -1.34 -12.76
C LEU A 25 1.08 -0.97 -11.33
N VAL A 26 1.07 -1.93 -10.41
CA VAL A 26 1.48 -1.70 -9.01
C VAL A 26 2.95 -1.26 -8.97
N ARG A 27 3.21 -0.07 -8.42
CA ARG A 27 4.55 0.55 -8.32
C ARG A 27 5.28 0.76 -9.66
N ASN A 28 4.59 0.69 -10.80
CA ASN A 28 5.19 0.89 -12.12
C ASN A 28 4.82 2.27 -12.71
N ALA A 29 5.65 3.27 -12.40
CA ALA A 29 5.45 4.64 -12.86
C ALA A 29 5.57 4.78 -14.39
N SER A 30 6.41 3.97 -15.05
CA SER A 30 6.55 3.99 -16.52
C SER A 30 5.30 3.50 -17.24
N LEU A 31 4.63 2.48 -16.69
CA LEU A 31 3.35 2.00 -17.21
C LEU A 31 2.23 3.02 -16.95
N ALA A 32 2.22 3.65 -15.77
CA ALA A 32 1.25 4.73 -15.47
C ALA A 32 1.41 5.94 -16.39
N SER A 33 2.64 6.37 -16.67
CA SER A 33 2.91 7.46 -17.63
C SER A 33 2.44 7.12 -19.04
N ARG A 34 2.57 5.85 -19.46
CA ARG A 34 2.06 5.39 -20.75
C ARG A 34 0.54 5.37 -20.81
N LEU A 35 -0.12 4.90 -19.76
CA LEU A 35 -1.57 4.96 -19.64
C LEU A 35 -2.07 6.42 -19.64
N ALA A 36 -1.32 7.33 -19.02
CA ALA A 36 -1.61 8.76 -19.07
C ALA A 36 -1.48 9.33 -20.48
N SER A 37 -0.41 8.98 -21.21
CA SER A 37 -0.23 9.38 -22.61
C SER A 37 -1.26 8.75 -23.56
N ALA A 38 -1.87 7.63 -23.15
CA ALA A 38 -2.93 6.97 -23.91
C ALA A 38 -4.33 7.60 -23.69
N GLY A 39 -4.42 8.69 -22.92
CA GLY A 39 -5.64 9.47 -22.73
C GLY A 39 -6.41 9.14 -21.44
N ILE A 40 -5.82 8.39 -20.51
CA ILE A 40 -6.41 8.16 -19.18
C ILE A 40 -5.90 9.24 -18.23
N GLU A 41 -6.79 9.93 -17.52
CA GLU A 41 -6.34 10.93 -16.57
C GLU A 41 -5.49 10.30 -15.45
N ALA A 42 -4.39 10.97 -15.08
CA ALA A 42 -3.54 10.52 -13.97
C ALA A 42 -4.32 10.41 -12.63
N SER A 43 -5.39 11.20 -12.48
CA SER A 43 -6.32 11.18 -11.34
C SER A 43 -7.08 9.85 -11.21
N GLN A 44 -7.22 9.10 -12.31
CA GLN A 44 -7.96 7.85 -12.40
C GLN A 44 -7.09 6.60 -12.23
N ILE A 45 -5.77 6.78 -12.18
CA ILE A 45 -4.76 5.72 -12.04
C ILE A 45 -4.34 5.63 -10.57
N ARG A 46 -4.25 4.41 -10.04
CA ARG A 46 -3.85 4.12 -8.65
C ARG A 46 -2.67 3.15 -8.66
N LEU A 47 -1.48 3.68 -8.41
CA LEU A 47 -0.19 2.93 -8.42
C LEU A 47 -0.02 2.01 -7.20
N ASP A 48 -0.73 2.26 -6.12
CA ASP A 48 -0.77 1.46 -4.89
C ASP A 48 -1.55 0.15 -5.09
N THR A 49 -2.67 0.22 -5.81
CA THR A 49 -3.61 -0.91 -5.97
C THR A 49 -3.65 -1.49 -7.38
N GLY A 50 -2.99 -0.84 -8.35
CA GLY A 50 -3.03 -1.20 -9.76
C GLY A 50 -4.41 -0.98 -10.39
N ALA A 51 -5.22 -0.09 -9.81
CA ALA A 51 -6.58 0.18 -10.27
C ALA A 51 -6.62 1.39 -11.22
N VAL A 52 -7.44 1.26 -12.27
CA VAL A 52 -7.72 2.32 -13.23
C VAL A 52 -9.23 2.50 -13.30
N ARG A 53 -9.71 3.74 -13.20
CA ARG A 53 -11.12 4.08 -13.44
C ARG A 53 -11.29 4.57 -14.87
N VAL A 54 -12.31 4.07 -15.55
CA VAL A 54 -12.68 4.51 -16.90
C VAL A 54 -14.16 4.83 -16.94
N SER A 55 -14.54 5.83 -17.74
CA SER A 55 -15.94 6.17 -18.01
C SER A 55 -16.50 5.20 -19.05
N LEU A 56 -17.72 4.72 -18.84
CA LEU A 56 -18.42 3.88 -19.80
C LEU A 56 -19.37 4.77 -20.61
N THR A 57 -19.15 4.87 -21.91
CA THR A 57 -20.06 5.54 -22.86
C THR A 57 -20.58 4.51 -23.88
N PRO A 58 -21.68 4.78 -24.60
CA PRO A 58 -22.20 3.85 -25.61
C PRO A 58 -21.18 3.48 -26.71
N GLU A 59 -20.19 4.34 -26.94
CA GLU A 59 -19.11 4.15 -27.92
C GLU A 59 -17.85 3.50 -27.31
N GLN A 60 -17.70 3.55 -25.97
CA GLN A 60 -16.55 3.05 -25.23
C GLN A 60 -17.02 2.12 -24.12
N ASP A 61 -17.40 0.93 -24.56
CA ASP A 61 -17.91 -0.14 -23.69
C ASP A 61 -16.79 -0.85 -22.91
N GLU A 62 -17.18 -1.84 -22.12
CA GLU A 62 -16.25 -2.63 -21.31
C GLU A 62 -15.20 -3.36 -22.17
N ALA A 63 -15.60 -3.87 -23.35
CA ALA A 63 -14.72 -4.62 -24.24
C ALA A 63 -13.65 -3.70 -24.85
N TYR A 64 -14.04 -2.48 -25.22
CA TYR A 64 -13.14 -1.44 -25.70
C TYR A 64 -12.03 -1.15 -24.68
N TRP A 65 -12.39 -0.94 -23.41
CA TRP A 65 -11.41 -0.61 -22.38
C TRP A 65 -10.49 -1.77 -22.00
N ILE A 66 -11.01 -3.01 -21.99
CA ILE A 66 -10.17 -4.20 -21.75
C ILE A 66 -9.14 -4.38 -22.87
N ASP A 67 -9.55 -4.26 -24.13
CA ASP A 67 -8.66 -4.39 -25.29
C ASP A 67 -7.60 -3.28 -25.32
N ARG A 68 -8.03 -2.03 -25.13
CA ARG A 68 -7.15 -0.86 -25.15
C ARG A 68 -6.10 -0.90 -24.04
N LEU A 69 -6.51 -1.24 -22.82
CA LEU A 69 -5.58 -1.38 -21.69
C LEU A 69 -4.63 -2.56 -21.90
N SER A 70 -5.11 -3.69 -22.43
CA SER A 70 -4.27 -4.86 -22.66
C SER A 70 -3.20 -4.58 -23.72
N LYS A 71 -3.56 -3.94 -24.84
CA LYS A 71 -2.60 -3.49 -25.87
C LYS A 71 -1.55 -2.53 -25.32
N THR A 72 -1.95 -1.60 -24.44
CA THR A 72 -1.00 -0.64 -23.83
C THR A 72 -0.01 -1.32 -22.89
N VAL A 73 -0.48 -2.32 -22.13
CA VAL A 73 0.37 -3.12 -21.25
C VAL A 73 1.31 -4.01 -22.05
N GLU A 74 0.82 -4.67 -23.12
CA GLU A 74 1.65 -5.49 -24.00
C GLU A 74 2.74 -4.68 -24.71
N ALA A 75 2.42 -3.49 -25.22
CA ALA A 75 3.42 -2.59 -25.79
C ALA A 75 4.50 -2.25 -24.75
N HIS A 76 4.10 -1.95 -23.51
CA HIS A 76 5.04 -1.66 -22.43
C HIS A 76 5.86 -2.88 -21.98
N LEU A 77 5.28 -4.08 -21.96
CA LEU A 77 5.97 -5.34 -21.63
C LEU A 77 6.92 -5.77 -22.75
N GLY A 78 6.57 -5.51 -24.01
CA GLY A 78 7.42 -5.76 -25.19
C GLY A 78 8.59 -4.78 -25.33
N GLU A 79 8.51 -3.62 -24.70
CA GLU A 79 9.60 -2.62 -24.62
C GLU A 79 10.46 -2.74 -23.36
N SER A 80 10.36 -3.86 -22.62
CA SER A 80 11.31 -4.16 -21.54
C SER A 80 12.73 -4.07 -22.14
N PRO A 81 13.60 -3.19 -21.61
CA PRO A 81 14.87 -2.91 -22.25
C PRO A 81 15.72 -4.18 -22.19
N ALA A 82 16.03 -4.74 -23.35
CA ALA A 82 17.07 -5.74 -23.51
C ALA A 82 18.34 -5.28 -22.75
N PRO A 83 19.11 -6.21 -22.15
CA PRO A 83 20.39 -5.86 -21.56
C PRO A 83 21.24 -5.20 -22.66
N ARG A 84 21.60 -3.93 -22.50
CA ARG A 84 22.50 -3.24 -23.44
C ARG A 84 23.90 -3.79 -23.27
N GLY A 85 24.15 -4.96 -23.87
CA GLY A 85 25.46 -5.40 -24.30
C GLY A 85 25.92 -4.54 -25.48
N LEU A 86 27.21 -4.23 -25.49
CA LEU A 86 27.93 -3.45 -26.49
C LEU A 86 27.63 -3.91 -27.93
N ALA A 87 27.23 -3.00 -28.82
CA ALA A 87 27.72 -2.95 -30.21
C ALA A 87 27.20 -1.74 -31.01
N ALA A 88 28.17 -1.05 -31.64
CA ALA A 88 28.11 -0.37 -32.93
C ALA A 88 27.13 0.81 -33.17
N SER A 89 27.65 2.00 -32.89
CA SER A 89 27.73 3.17 -33.78
C SER A 89 26.87 3.16 -35.05
N ARG A 90 25.92 4.09 -35.14
CA ARG A 90 25.68 4.94 -36.33
C ARG A 90 25.05 6.26 -35.90
N ARG A 91 25.84 7.33 -36.06
CA ARG A 91 25.54 8.73 -35.71
C ARG A 91 24.66 9.37 -36.79
N PRO A 92 23.49 9.95 -36.46
CA PRO A 92 22.80 10.89 -37.35
C PRO A 92 23.49 12.27 -37.31
N PRO A 93 23.46 13.06 -38.40
CA PRO A 93 24.11 14.37 -38.46
C PRO A 93 23.45 15.38 -37.52
N ASP A 94 24.30 16.21 -36.91
CA ASP A 94 24.00 17.19 -35.86
C ASP A 94 23.17 18.38 -36.40
N PRO A 95 22.03 18.75 -35.80
CA PRO A 95 21.48 20.08 -35.99
C PRO A 95 22.13 21.09 -35.03
N ALA A 96 22.81 22.08 -35.63
CA ALA A 96 23.36 23.35 -35.15
C ALA A 96 23.38 23.68 -33.63
N PRO A 97 24.48 24.30 -33.14
CA PRO A 97 24.76 24.46 -31.71
C PRO A 97 23.74 25.36 -31.00
N ARG A 98 22.91 24.77 -30.14
CA ARG A 98 22.13 25.52 -29.14
C ARG A 98 23.01 25.81 -27.94
N THR A 99 23.07 27.09 -27.60
CA THR A 99 23.84 27.70 -26.51
C THR A 99 23.72 26.92 -25.21
N ARG A 100 24.88 26.49 -24.68
CA ARG A 100 24.99 25.65 -23.47
C ARG A 100 24.57 26.45 -22.23
N ALA A 101 23.42 26.13 -21.66
CA ALA A 101 23.07 26.51 -20.28
C ALA A 101 24.09 25.87 -19.30
N PRO A 102 24.43 26.51 -18.18
CA PRO A 102 25.52 26.07 -17.31
C PRO A 102 25.26 24.66 -16.78
N ALA A 103 26.29 23.83 -16.84
CA ALA A 103 26.27 22.49 -16.32
C ALA A 103 26.11 22.54 -14.79
N TYR A 104 24.96 22.12 -14.28
CA TYR A 104 24.85 21.71 -12.89
C TYR A 104 25.70 20.46 -12.71
N SER A 105 26.93 20.63 -12.23
CA SER A 105 27.71 19.57 -11.61
C SER A 105 26.92 19.11 -10.36
N ARG A 106 26.20 17.99 -10.48
CA ARG A 106 25.75 17.24 -9.31
C ARG A 106 26.99 16.68 -8.63
N THR A 107 27.63 17.47 -7.77
CA THR A 107 28.41 16.90 -6.67
C THR A 107 27.45 15.99 -5.90
N PRO A 108 27.78 14.70 -5.67
CA PRO A 108 27.03 13.87 -4.77
C PRO A 108 27.11 14.55 -3.40
N ARG A 109 25.99 15.11 -2.94
CA ARG A 109 25.88 15.56 -1.55
C ARG A 109 26.06 14.30 -0.71
N PRO A 110 27.08 14.19 0.14
CA PRO A 110 27.15 13.07 1.07
C PRO A 110 25.87 13.16 1.92
N SER A 111 24.99 12.18 1.75
CA SER A 111 23.87 12.01 2.67
C SER A 111 24.47 11.94 4.07
N PRO A 112 23.90 12.64 5.07
CA PRO A 112 24.30 12.40 6.45
C PRO A 112 24.21 10.89 6.69
N PRO A 113 25.14 10.27 7.43
CA PRO A 113 25.03 8.87 7.77
C PRO A 113 23.69 8.74 8.47
N VAL A 114 22.71 8.17 7.76
CA VAL A 114 21.52 7.64 8.39
C VAL A 114 22.12 6.62 9.32
N THR A 115 22.22 6.98 10.60
CA THR A 115 22.51 6.05 11.66
C THR A 115 21.22 5.25 11.79
N ALA A 116 20.96 4.44 10.76
CA ALA A 116 20.13 3.28 10.85
C ALA A 116 20.86 2.46 11.90
N ALA A 117 20.33 2.49 13.11
CA ALA A 117 20.46 1.39 14.03
C ALA A 117 19.81 0.17 13.36
N ALA A 118 20.46 -0.32 12.31
CA ALA A 118 20.23 -1.60 11.70
C ALA A 118 20.87 -2.60 12.67
N GLY A 119 20.10 -3.04 13.66
CA GLY A 119 20.26 -4.42 14.09
C GLY A 119 20.13 -5.31 12.84
N PRO A 120 20.91 -6.40 12.70
CA PRO A 120 20.97 -7.18 11.48
C PRO A 120 19.64 -7.92 11.26
N ALA A 121 18.67 -7.26 10.65
CA ALA A 121 17.49 -7.89 10.10
C ALA A 121 17.92 -8.61 8.80
N SER A 122 18.37 -9.85 8.97
CA SER A 122 18.10 -10.99 8.08
C SER A 122 17.92 -10.63 6.60
N GLU A 123 19.02 -10.60 5.85
CA GLU A 123 18.96 -10.78 4.40
C GLU A 123 18.56 -12.24 4.10
N ALA A 124 17.25 -12.45 4.02
CA ALA A 124 16.54 -13.59 3.45
C ALA A 124 16.76 -14.98 4.10
N THR A 125 16.20 -15.17 5.31
CA THR A 125 16.02 -16.50 5.95
C THR A 125 15.37 -17.54 5.02
N HIS A 126 14.46 -17.12 4.14
CA HIS A 126 13.74 -18.02 3.22
C HIS A 126 14.58 -18.49 2.02
N SER A 127 15.72 -17.87 1.74
CA SER A 127 16.66 -18.26 0.68
C SER A 127 18.00 -18.75 1.21
N ALA A 128 18.16 -18.83 2.53
CA ALA A 128 19.36 -19.37 3.16
C ALA A 128 19.43 -20.89 3.00
N ALA A 129 20.65 -21.42 2.84
CA ALA A 129 20.87 -22.86 2.89
C ALA A 129 20.48 -23.42 4.27
N ILE A 130 19.86 -24.61 4.29
CA ILE A 130 19.33 -25.24 5.50
C ILE A 130 20.41 -25.37 6.58
N ASP A 131 21.63 -25.80 6.22
CA ASP A 131 22.73 -25.96 7.18
C ASP A 131 23.11 -24.65 7.88
N ARG A 132 23.10 -23.55 7.13
CA ARG A 132 23.37 -22.22 7.67
C ARG A 132 22.24 -21.77 8.60
N LEU A 133 21.00 -22.06 8.23
CA LEU A 133 19.83 -21.74 9.03
C LEU A 133 19.81 -22.54 10.35
N LEU A 134 20.23 -23.80 10.33
CA LEU A 134 20.36 -24.64 11.53
C LEU A 134 21.52 -24.21 12.43
N ALA A 135 22.61 -23.71 11.84
CA ALA A 135 23.71 -23.11 12.59
C ALA A 135 23.27 -21.79 13.26
N ASP A 136 22.64 -20.89 12.51
CA ASP A 136 22.15 -19.61 13.01
C ASP A 136 21.06 -19.80 14.09
N LEU A 137 20.16 -20.77 13.89
CA LEU A 137 19.15 -21.11 14.89
C LEU A 137 19.74 -21.79 16.11
N GLY A 138 20.88 -22.47 15.99
CA GLY A 138 21.46 -23.31 17.04
C GLY A 138 22.32 -22.56 18.07
N GLY A 139 22.76 -21.34 17.75
CA GLY A 139 23.66 -20.58 18.62
C GLY A 139 25.05 -21.24 18.64
N ASP A 140 25.48 -21.73 19.82
CA ASP A 140 26.81 -22.34 20.01
C ASP A 140 26.99 -23.70 19.31
N ARG A 141 25.89 -24.38 18.98
CA ARG A 141 25.89 -25.67 18.27
C ARG A 141 24.74 -25.72 17.27
N PRO A 142 24.92 -26.29 16.06
CA PRO A 142 23.83 -26.41 15.10
C PRO A 142 22.66 -27.22 15.65
N VAL A 143 21.43 -26.85 15.27
CA VAL A 143 20.23 -27.61 15.64
C VAL A 143 20.23 -28.96 14.93
N ASP A 144 20.02 -30.03 15.69
CA ASP A 144 19.80 -31.37 15.15
C ASP A 144 18.40 -31.43 14.51
N VAL A 145 18.32 -31.82 13.24
CA VAL A 145 17.05 -31.87 12.50
C VAL A 145 16.12 -32.96 13.02
N GLU A 146 16.67 -34.09 13.49
CA GLU A 146 15.87 -35.21 14.00
C GLU A 146 15.40 -34.97 15.43
N ARG A 147 16.23 -34.30 16.25
CA ARG A 147 15.95 -34.10 17.67
C ARG A 147 15.39 -32.72 18.02
N GLY A 148 15.56 -31.74 17.14
CA GLY A 148 15.15 -30.36 17.35
C GLY A 148 15.96 -29.64 18.43
N LEU A 149 15.33 -28.62 19.03
CA LEU A 149 15.92 -27.85 20.13
C LEU A 149 15.92 -28.64 21.44
N THR A 150 16.95 -28.47 22.25
CA THR A 150 16.94 -29.03 23.61
C THR A 150 15.99 -28.27 24.52
N ALA A 151 15.50 -28.92 25.58
CA ALA A 151 14.58 -28.29 26.54
C ALA A 151 15.17 -27.02 27.18
N ALA A 152 16.47 -27.02 27.48
CA ALA A 152 17.17 -25.86 28.02
C ALA A 152 17.19 -24.70 27.02
N ASP A 153 17.47 -24.97 25.74
CA ASP A 153 17.48 -23.97 24.67
C ASP A 153 16.08 -23.41 24.41
N ALA A 154 15.05 -24.27 24.46
CA ALA A 154 13.66 -23.87 24.31
C ALA A 154 13.20 -22.97 25.47
N GLN A 155 13.53 -23.31 26.71
CA GLN A 155 13.21 -22.50 27.89
C GLN A 155 13.93 -21.14 27.87
N ALA A 156 15.22 -21.13 27.50
CA ALA A 156 15.97 -19.89 27.37
C ALA A 156 15.36 -18.95 26.32
N ARG A 157 14.89 -19.50 25.19
CA ARG A 157 14.16 -18.73 24.16
C ARG A 157 12.81 -18.24 24.63
N LEU A 158 12.04 -19.09 25.31
CA LEU A 158 10.74 -18.70 25.86
C LEU A 158 10.89 -17.56 26.88
N ALA A 159 11.93 -17.60 27.72
CA ALA A 159 12.23 -16.52 28.67
C ALA A 159 12.68 -15.22 27.99
N ARG A 160 13.43 -15.32 26.88
CA ARG A 160 13.94 -14.16 26.13
C ARG A 160 12.89 -13.51 25.24
N ASP A 161 12.19 -14.32 24.45
CA ASP A 161 11.31 -13.87 23.36
C ASP A 161 9.83 -13.85 23.78
N GLY A 162 9.49 -14.56 24.86
CA GLY A 162 8.12 -14.76 25.32
C GLY A 162 7.38 -15.87 24.57
N PRO A 163 6.14 -16.18 24.97
CA PRO A 163 5.31 -17.12 24.24
C PRO A 163 5.01 -16.59 22.84
N ASN A 164 4.96 -17.49 21.85
CA ASN A 164 4.62 -17.16 20.46
C ASN A 164 3.10 -16.94 20.29
N GLU A 165 2.59 -15.94 21.01
CA GLU A 165 1.18 -15.61 21.07
C GLU A 165 0.98 -14.16 20.64
N ILE A 166 -0.08 -13.90 19.88
CA ILE A 166 -0.47 -12.54 19.52
C ILE A 166 -1.06 -11.91 20.80
N ARG A 167 -0.35 -10.98 21.43
CA ARG A 167 -0.84 -10.26 22.62
C ARG A 167 -2.23 -9.67 22.40
N ASP A 168 -3.09 -9.81 23.40
CA ASP A 168 -4.41 -9.20 23.37
C ASP A 168 -4.25 -7.69 23.50
N ILE A 169 -4.61 -6.96 22.44
CA ILE A 169 -4.81 -5.53 22.58
C ILE A 169 -6.15 -5.45 23.29
N THR A 170 -6.16 -5.37 24.61
CA THR A 170 -7.39 -5.17 25.38
C THR A 170 -8.15 -4.05 24.68
N GLY A 171 -9.29 -4.39 24.05
CA GLY A 171 -10.06 -3.45 23.25
C GLY A 171 -10.22 -2.18 24.05
N ARG A 172 -9.84 -1.02 23.49
CA ARG A 172 -10.07 0.24 24.20
C ARG A 172 -11.55 0.25 24.55
N SER A 173 -11.87 0.39 25.84
CA SER A 173 -13.26 0.46 26.30
C SER A 173 -14.06 1.34 25.35
N THR A 174 -15.25 0.89 24.94
CA THR A 174 -16.13 1.64 24.02
C THR A 174 -16.29 3.10 24.47
N ALA A 175 -16.36 3.33 25.79
CA ALA A 175 -16.40 4.68 26.37
C ALA A 175 -15.11 5.49 26.13
N LYS A 176 -13.94 4.85 26.15
CA LYS A 176 -12.63 5.48 25.89
C LYS A 176 -12.45 5.85 24.41
N ILE A 177 -13.00 5.07 23.49
CA ILE A 177 -12.99 5.41 22.05
C ILE A 177 -13.91 6.61 21.80
N LEU A 178 -15.12 6.58 22.36
CA LEU A 178 -16.05 7.72 22.29
C LEU A 178 -15.44 8.98 22.89
N LEU A 179 -14.90 8.93 24.11
CA LEU A 179 -14.20 10.07 24.72
C LEU A 179 -13.00 10.54 23.88
N GLY A 180 -12.26 9.60 23.28
CA GLY A 180 -11.12 9.89 22.40
C GLY A 180 -11.51 10.70 21.16
N GLN A 181 -12.71 10.47 20.61
CA GLN A 181 -13.23 11.26 19.49
C GLN A 181 -13.50 12.72 19.89
N PHE A 182 -14.04 12.94 21.10
CA PHE A 182 -14.30 14.29 21.64
C PHE A 182 -13.03 15.09 21.95
N THR A 183 -11.89 14.44 22.16
CA THR A 183 -10.59 15.10 22.36
C THR A 183 -9.84 15.47 21.08
N SER A 184 -10.38 15.16 19.90
CA SER A 184 -9.74 15.55 18.65
C SER A 184 -9.98 17.04 18.36
N VAL A 185 -8.97 17.73 17.82
CA VAL A 185 -9.05 19.16 17.47
C VAL A 185 -10.28 19.50 16.61
N PRO A 186 -10.64 18.72 15.56
CA PRO A 186 -11.82 19.01 14.76
C PRO A 186 -13.14 18.88 15.52
N VAL A 187 -13.24 17.89 16.40
CA VAL A 187 -14.46 17.66 17.20
C VAL A 187 -14.60 18.71 18.29
N ALA A 188 -13.50 19.14 18.91
CA ALA A 188 -13.50 20.25 19.86
C ALA A 188 -13.97 21.56 19.20
N LEU A 189 -13.51 21.84 17.98
CA LEU A 189 -13.96 23.00 17.20
C LEU A 189 -15.46 22.92 16.87
N LEU A 190 -15.95 21.76 16.41
CA LEU A 190 -17.38 21.52 16.15
C LEU A 190 -18.22 21.68 17.42
N GLY A 191 -17.74 21.14 18.54
CA GLY A 191 -18.39 21.29 19.85
C GLY A 191 -18.48 22.76 20.28
N ALA A 192 -17.40 23.53 20.09
CA ALA A 192 -17.40 24.97 20.36
C ALA A 192 -18.39 25.72 19.46
N SER A 193 -18.42 25.43 18.16
CA SER A 193 -19.40 26.01 17.23
C SER A 193 -20.83 25.65 17.59
N GLY A 194 -21.09 24.40 17.97
CA GLY A 194 -22.42 23.95 18.42
C GLY A 194 -22.85 24.65 19.72
N GLY A 195 -21.93 24.83 20.67
CA GLY A 195 -22.16 25.59 21.88
C GLY A 195 -22.48 27.06 21.61
N LEU A 196 -21.77 27.68 20.67
CA LEU A 196 -22.04 29.05 20.24
C LEU A 196 -23.42 29.18 19.57
N ALA A 197 -23.80 28.24 18.71
CA ALA A 197 -25.11 28.21 18.08
C ALA A 197 -26.25 28.07 19.12
N LEU A 198 -26.05 27.27 20.17
CA LEU A 198 -27.01 27.19 21.28
C LEU A 198 -27.10 28.50 22.06
N ALA A 199 -25.96 29.15 22.34
CA ALA A 199 -25.91 30.43 23.04
C ALA A 199 -26.63 31.55 22.26
N THR A 200 -26.57 31.53 20.93
CA THR A 200 -27.29 32.47 20.05
C THR A 200 -28.74 32.06 19.77
N ARG A 201 -29.24 30.96 20.37
CA ARG A 201 -30.56 30.35 20.12
C ARG A 201 -30.79 29.90 18.67
N ALA A 202 -29.73 29.64 17.93
CA ALA A 202 -29.77 29.04 16.60
C ALA A 202 -29.95 27.51 16.71
N PHE A 203 -31.13 27.07 17.14
CA PHE A 203 -31.40 25.65 17.40
C PHE A 203 -31.29 24.77 16.15
N ALA A 204 -31.61 25.30 14.98
CA ALA A 204 -31.47 24.59 13.71
C ALA A 204 -29.99 24.26 13.40
N ASP A 205 -29.11 25.26 13.56
CA ASP A 205 -27.68 25.11 13.32
C ASP A 205 -27.04 24.17 14.36
N ALA A 206 -27.40 24.34 15.63
CA ALA A 206 -26.98 23.44 16.69
C ALA A 206 -27.42 21.98 16.43
N GLY A 207 -28.65 21.79 15.93
CA GLY A 207 -29.17 20.49 15.53
C GLY A 207 -28.38 19.85 14.38
N ALA A 208 -28.04 20.63 13.35
CA ALA A 208 -27.24 20.16 12.23
C ALA A 208 -25.82 19.73 12.67
N ILE A 209 -25.17 20.53 13.51
CA ILE A 209 -23.85 20.20 14.07
C ILE A 209 -23.93 18.93 14.92
N GLY A 210 -24.96 18.82 15.77
CA GLY A 210 -25.21 17.63 16.58
C GLY A 210 -25.41 16.37 15.75
N ALA A 211 -26.15 16.46 14.63
CA ALA A 211 -26.36 15.35 13.72
C ALA A 211 -25.03 14.84 13.10
N VAL A 212 -24.15 15.75 12.71
CA VAL A 212 -22.82 15.40 12.17
C VAL A 212 -21.95 14.73 13.23
N LEU A 213 -21.93 15.24 14.46
CA LEU A 213 -21.25 14.62 15.58
C LEU A 213 -21.74 13.20 15.85
N ALA A 214 -23.06 13.00 15.89
CA ALA A 214 -23.67 11.70 16.10
C ALA A 214 -23.33 10.71 14.97
N ALA A 215 -23.38 11.17 13.71
CA ALA A 215 -22.99 10.37 12.55
C ALA A 215 -21.52 9.94 12.63
N ASN A 216 -20.61 10.88 12.92
CA ASN A 216 -19.18 10.59 13.03
C ASN A 216 -18.87 9.60 14.17
N ALA A 217 -19.51 9.78 15.34
CA ALA A 217 -19.36 8.86 16.46
C ALA A 217 -19.86 7.45 16.12
N THR A 218 -21.02 7.36 15.44
CA THR A 218 -21.61 6.08 15.03
C THR A 218 -20.74 5.37 14.01
N LEU A 219 -20.26 6.08 12.98
CA LEU A 219 -19.37 5.53 11.97
C LEU A 219 -18.07 5.03 12.61
N GLY A 220 -17.46 5.84 13.48
CA GLY A 220 -16.25 5.47 14.21
C GLY A 220 -16.44 4.20 15.06
N PHE A 221 -17.57 4.10 15.76
CA PHE A 221 -17.92 2.92 16.55
C PHE A 221 -18.07 1.67 15.68
N VAL A 222 -18.81 1.75 14.57
CA VAL A 222 -19.02 0.63 13.66
C VAL A 222 -17.70 0.19 13.01
N THR A 223 -16.84 1.14 12.63
CA THR A 223 -15.53 0.81 12.05
C THR A 223 -14.62 0.10 13.03
N GLU A 224 -14.59 0.52 14.29
CA GLU A 224 -13.77 -0.12 15.31
C GLU A 224 -14.27 -1.54 15.60
N ARG A 225 -15.59 -1.72 15.77
CA ARG A 225 -16.19 -3.05 16.00
C ARG A 225 -15.87 -4.03 14.88
N ARG A 226 -15.94 -3.58 13.62
CA ARG A 226 -15.56 -4.41 12.47
C ARG A 226 -14.07 -4.76 12.44
N ALA A 227 -13.21 -3.84 12.90
CA ALA A 227 -11.78 -4.08 13.00
C ALA A 227 -11.48 -5.14 14.07
N GLU A 228 -12.09 -5.02 15.25
CA GLU A 228 -12.00 -6.02 16.33
C GLU A 228 -12.49 -7.41 15.86
N GLU A 229 -13.62 -7.48 15.18
CA GLU A 229 -14.15 -8.73 14.61
C GLU A 229 -13.17 -9.37 13.62
N THR A 230 -12.56 -8.56 12.74
CA THR A 230 -11.58 -9.04 11.75
C THR A 230 -10.30 -9.57 12.42
N VAL A 231 -9.78 -8.86 13.42
CA VAL A 231 -8.61 -9.32 14.17
C VAL A 231 -8.96 -10.58 14.97
N SER A 232 -10.14 -10.65 15.57
CA SER A 232 -10.60 -11.82 16.32
C SER A 232 -10.75 -13.06 15.44
N SER A 233 -11.14 -12.91 14.17
CA SER A 233 -11.26 -14.04 13.25
C SER A 233 -9.90 -14.58 12.80
N LEU A 234 -8.90 -13.72 12.64
CA LEU A 234 -7.51 -14.14 12.41
C LEU A 234 -6.93 -14.88 13.61
N ARG A 235 -7.28 -14.50 14.84
CA ARG A 235 -6.85 -15.22 16.05
C ARG A 235 -7.36 -16.67 16.09
N LYS A 236 -8.56 -16.93 15.57
CA LYS A 236 -9.11 -18.31 15.46
C LYS A 236 -8.30 -19.21 14.52
N LEU A 237 -7.42 -18.63 13.69
CA LEU A 237 -6.55 -19.33 12.76
C LEU A 237 -5.10 -19.47 13.27
N GLY A 238 -4.76 -18.83 14.40
CA GLY A 238 -3.44 -18.93 15.02
C GLY A 238 -3.25 -20.25 15.79
N PRO A 239 -2.01 -20.76 15.91
CA PRO A 239 -1.73 -21.94 16.74
C PRO A 239 -2.11 -21.65 18.19
N ARG A 240 -2.79 -22.63 18.82
CA ARG A 240 -3.18 -22.59 20.24
C ARG A 240 -1.98 -22.75 21.16
#